data_AF-A0A661HJD8-F1
#
_entry.id   AF-A0A661HJD8-F1
#
_cell.length_a   1.000
_cell.length_b   1.000
_cell.length_c   1.000
_cell.angle_alpha   90.00
_cell.angle_beta   90.00
_cell.angle_gamma   90.00
#
_symmetry.space_group_name_H-M   'P 1'
#
loop_
_entity.id
_entity.type
_entity.pdbx_description
1 polymer ?
#
loop_
_entity_poly.entity_id
_entity_poly.type
_entity_poly.pdbx_seq_one_letter_code
_entity_poly.pdbx_strand_id
1 'polypeptide(L)'
;MKEFKFAIGDWSGDGHEKSDYVRFKSNKTADEIRRAYWEACCDTQVAFHHSDLVDYGNYNNMSKDVEVSRIKWRVLHGYEDNRLPAEVVERFEANGIRSDFFQEPLNEDGSQSISNAEELAKLLLWFISLPQEEFEYELISDQTECINGFWDKSLNVGFGYGLYF
;
A
#
# COMPACT_ATOMS: atom_id res chain seq x y z
N MET A 1 11.77 17.49 -0.87
CA MET A 1 11.16 16.15 -0.74
C MET A 1 12.07 15.10 -1.37
N LYS A 2 12.20 13.91 -0.78
CA LYS A 2 12.93 12.75 -1.34
C LYS A 2 11.95 11.79 -2.01
N GLU A 3 12.43 11.05 -2.99
CA GLU A 3 11.63 10.08 -3.72
C GLU A 3 11.70 8.68 -3.10
N PHE A 4 10.55 8.01 -3.05
CA PHE A 4 10.35 6.66 -2.55
C PHE A 4 9.39 5.90 -3.46
N LYS A 5 9.27 4.58 -3.24
CA LYS A 5 8.27 3.74 -3.90
C LYS A 5 7.72 2.70 -2.94
N PHE A 6 6.44 2.38 -3.08
CA PHE A 6 5.85 1.16 -2.51
C PHE A 6 5.98 0.03 -3.52
N ALA A 7 6.21 -1.18 -3.02
CA ALA A 7 5.89 -2.40 -3.74
C ALA A 7 4.46 -2.80 -3.32
N ILE A 8 3.58 -3.01 -4.27
CA ILE A 8 2.19 -3.42 -4.04
C ILE A 8 1.95 -4.75 -4.74
N GLY A 9 1.30 -5.70 -4.08
CA GLY A 9 1.05 -7.04 -4.60
C GLY A 9 2.09 -8.06 -4.14
N ASP A 10 2.22 -9.18 -4.85
CA ASP A 10 3.14 -10.25 -4.50
C ASP A 10 4.50 -10.08 -5.21
N TRP A 11 5.55 -9.89 -4.41
CA TRP A 11 6.95 -9.76 -4.86
C TRP A 11 7.82 -10.96 -4.43
N SER A 12 7.22 -12.01 -3.88
CA SER A 12 7.95 -13.14 -3.28
C SER A 12 8.54 -14.12 -4.31
N GLY A 13 8.12 -14.03 -5.57
CA GLY A 13 8.60 -14.89 -6.66
C GLY A 13 8.12 -16.35 -6.55
N ASP A 14 7.10 -16.61 -5.73
CA ASP A 14 6.62 -17.97 -5.41
C ASP A 14 5.45 -18.47 -6.30
N GLY A 15 4.96 -17.63 -7.22
CA GLY A 15 3.96 -18.01 -8.22
C GLY A 15 2.76 -17.08 -8.37
N HIS A 16 2.66 -16.00 -7.58
CA HIS A 16 1.59 -14.99 -7.75
C HIS A 16 2.09 -13.62 -8.27
N GLU A 17 3.27 -13.58 -8.93
CA GLU A 17 4.09 -12.46 -9.45
C GLU A 17 3.38 -11.26 -10.12
N LYS A 18 2.38 -10.70 -9.44
CA LYS A 18 1.67 -9.49 -9.82
C LYS A 18 2.03 -8.47 -8.77
N SER A 19 3.01 -7.65 -9.12
CA SER A 19 3.40 -6.51 -8.31
C SER A 19 3.44 -5.25 -9.15
N ASP A 20 3.11 -4.13 -8.52
CA ASP A 20 3.29 -2.79 -9.07
C ASP A 20 4.21 -1.97 -8.17
N TYR A 21 4.85 -0.95 -8.74
CA TYR A 21 5.63 0.03 -8.01
C TYR A 21 4.99 1.40 -8.12
N VAL A 22 4.40 1.89 -7.02
CA VAL A 22 3.88 3.26 -6.97
C VAL A 22 4.92 4.18 -6.35
N ARG A 23 5.33 5.20 -7.12
CA ARG A 23 6.35 6.19 -6.72
C ARG A 23 5.71 7.42 -6.08
N PHE A 24 6.39 7.98 -5.09
CA PHE A 24 5.97 9.21 -4.43
C PHE A 24 7.16 10.02 -3.92
N LYS A 25 6.99 11.32 -3.72
CA LYS A 25 7.92 12.15 -2.95
C LYS A 25 7.37 12.38 -1.55
N SER A 26 8.25 12.51 -0.56
CA SER A 26 7.88 12.92 0.81
C SER A 26 8.88 13.91 1.41
N ASN A 27 8.42 14.76 2.32
CA ASN A 27 9.28 15.59 3.17
C ASN A 27 9.95 14.79 4.31
N LYS A 28 9.53 13.54 4.55
CA LYS A 28 10.07 12.65 5.58
C LYS A 28 11.13 11.70 5.04
N THR A 29 11.91 11.11 5.95
CA THR A 29 12.86 10.04 5.66
C THR A 29 12.17 8.67 5.53
N ALA A 30 12.87 7.69 4.95
CA ALA A 30 12.36 6.32 4.86
C ALA A 30 12.03 5.72 6.24
N ASP A 31 12.84 6.02 7.25
CA ASP A 31 12.65 5.47 8.59
C ASP A 31 11.46 6.11 9.32
N GLU A 32 11.24 7.41 9.14
CA GLU A 32 10.03 8.09 9.63
C GLU A 32 8.77 7.52 8.98
N ILE A 33 8.77 7.32 7.65
CA ILE A 33 7.66 6.71 6.90
C ILE A 33 7.34 5.31 7.43
N ARG A 34 8.38 4.47 7.61
CA ARG A 34 8.22 3.09 8.11
C ARG A 34 7.74 3.05 9.56
N ARG A 35 8.27 3.92 10.43
CA ARG A 35 7.82 4.01 11.83
C ARG A 35 6.37 4.46 11.92
N ALA A 36 5.99 5.49 11.16
CA ALA A 36 4.62 5.98 11.13
C ALA A 36 3.62 4.94 10.64
N TYR A 37 4.00 4.05 9.71
CA TYR A 37 3.16 2.91 9.36
C TYR A 37 2.84 2.03 10.58
N TRP A 38 3.85 1.69 11.39
CA TRP A 38 3.67 0.87 12.60
C TRP A 38 2.85 1.57 13.69
N GLU A 39 3.07 2.86 13.88
CA GLU A 39 2.28 3.69 14.80
C GLU A 39 0.81 3.74 14.37
N ALA A 40 0.55 4.03 13.08
CA ALA A 40 -0.78 4.02 12.50
C ALA A 40 -1.47 2.65 12.64
N CYS A 41 -0.72 1.55 12.50
CA CYS A 41 -1.25 0.20 12.76
C CYS A 41 -1.76 0.02 14.19
N CYS A 42 -1.02 0.51 15.17
CA CYS A 42 -1.39 0.39 16.58
C CYS A 42 -2.57 1.31 16.95
N ASP A 43 -2.58 2.52 16.39
CA ASP A 43 -3.61 3.51 16.65
C ASP A 43 -4.96 3.13 16.05
N THR A 44 -4.96 2.70 14.79
CA THR A 44 -6.18 2.26 14.09
C THR A 44 -6.59 0.83 14.41
N GLN A 45 -5.66 0.01 14.93
CA GLN A 45 -5.81 -1.44 15.13
C GLN A 45 -5.88 -2.24 13.81
N VAL A 46 -5.37 -1.68 12.71
CA VAL A 46 -5.44 -2.25 11.35
C VAL A 46 -4.03 -2.39 10.77
N ALA A 47 -3.75 -3.49 10.09
CA ALA A 47 -2.51 -3.73 9.37
C ALA A 47 -2.77 -4.17 7.93
N PHE A 48 -1.88 -3.76 7.03
CA PHE A 48 -1.88 -4.13 5.61
C PHE A 48 -0.93 -5.30 5.30
N HIS A 49 -0.44 -5.98 6.34
CA HIS A 49 0.53 -7.06 6.25
C HIS A 49 0.03 -8.30 7.02
N HIS A 50 0.43 -9.48 6.54
CA HIS A 50 -0.13 -10.76 6.98
C HIS A 50 0.27 -11.18 8.40
N SER A 51 1.41 -10.72 8.93
CA SER A 51 1.85 -11.04 10.30
C SER A 51 2.95 -10.10 10.84
N ASP A 52 2.98 -9.91 12.17
CA ASP A 52 3.91 -8.94 12.83
C ASP A 52 5.36 -9.44 12.94
N LEU A 53 5.56 -10.74 12.67
CA LEU A 53 6.80 -11.53 12.70
C LEU A 53 7.95 -10.93 13.51
N VAL A 54 7.75 -10.93 14.84
CA VAL A 54 8.74 -10.51 15.84
C VAL A 54 10.02 -11.37 15.82
N ASP A 55 9.95 -12.59 15.28
CA ASP A 55 11.04 -13.60 15.31
C ASP A 55 11.93 -13.68 14.05
N TYR A 56 11.64 -12.92 12.99
CA TYR A 56 12.59 -12.77 11.90
C TYR A 56 13.62 -11.73 12.30
N GLY A 57 14.65 -12.13 13.07
CA GLY A 57 15.61 -11.23 13.75
C GLY A 57 16.27 -10.10 12.93
N ASN A 58 16.07 -10.04 11.60
CA ASN A 58 16.54 -8.99 10.70
C ASN A 58 15.44 -8.28 9.86
N TYR A 59 14.20 -8.77 9.87
CA TYR A 59 13.07 -8.19 9.14
C TYR A 59 12.11 -7.60 10.17
N ASN A 60 11.63 -6.37 9.98
CA ASN A 60 10.68 -5.72 10.92
C ASN A 60 11.22 -5.23 12.28
N ASN A 61 12.48 -4.80 12.39
CA ASN A 61 13.00 -4.28 13.68
C ASN A 61 12.19 -3.13 14.30
N MET A 62 11.47 -2.33 13.52
CA MET A 62 10.63 -1.24 14.03
C MET A 62 9.34 -1.72 14.72
N SER A 63 8.87 -2.94 14.46
CA SER A 63 7.68 -3.48 15.13
C SER A 63 7.94 -3.79 16.61
N LYS A 64 9.22 -3.91 17.01
CA LYS A 64 9.63 -4.12 18.41
C LYS A 64 9.42 -2.89 19.29
N ASP A 65 9.34 -1.70 18.69
CA ASP A 65 9.19 -0.44 19.39
C ASP A 65 7.71 -0.04 19.59
N VAL A 66 6.75 -0.85 19.12
CA VAL A 66 5.31 -0.53 19.17
C VAL A 66 4.48 -1.68 19.76
N GLU A 67 3.27 -1.38 20.22
CA GLU A 67 2.35 -2.36 20.81
C GLU A 67 1.58 -3.16 19.75
N VAL A 68 2.26 -4.02 18.99
CA VAL A 68 1.66 -4.82 17.89
C VAL A 68 0.45 -5.66 18.32
N SER A 69 0.34 -6.01 19.61
CA SER A 69 -0.83 -6.69 20.18
C SER A 69 -2.14 -5.89 20.09
N ARG A 70 -2.07 -4.59 19.77
CA ARG A 70 -3.26 -3.76 19.51
C ARG A 70 -3.86 -4.00 18.13
N ILE A 71 -3.12 -4.57 17.18
CA ILE A 71 -3.60 -4.86 15.83
C ILE A 71 -4.66 -5.98 15.92
N LYS A 72 -5.84 -5.70 15.37
CA LYS A 72 -6.99 -6.63 15.36
C LYS A 72 -7.36 -7.08 13.96
N TRP A 73 -7.16 -6.21 12.98
CA TRP A 73 -7.55 -6.44 11.60
C TRP A 73 -6.32 -6.50 10.71
N ARG A 74 -6.26 -7.52 9.85
CA ARG A 74 -5.31 -7.59 8.74
C ARG A 74 -6.10 -7.62 7.46
N VAL A 75 -5.81 -6.68 6.57
CA VAL A 75 -6.58 -6.46 5.34
C VAL A 75 -5.63 -6.31 4.16
N LEU A 76 -6.12 -6.59 2.97
CA LEU A 76 -5.41 -6.39 1.70
C LEU A 76 -4.03 -7.07 1.66
N HIS A 77 -3.90 -8.21 2.35
CA HIS A 77 -2.62 -8.92 2.50
C HIS A 77 -2.59 -10.27 1.79
N GLY A 78 -3.77 -10.77 1.40
CA GLY A 78 -3.94 -12.05 0.73
C GLY A 78 -4.06 -11.93 -0.78
N TYR A 79 -3.86 -13.05 -1.49
CA TYR A 79 -4.23 -13.16 -2.89
C TYR A 79 -5.75 -12.93 -3.05
N GLU A 80 -6.14 -12.07 -3.99
CA GLU A 80 -7.53 -11.64 -4.23
C GLU A 80 -8.22 -10.93 -3.05
N ASP A 81 -7.47 -10.56 -2.01
CA ASP A 81 -7.97 -9.75 -0.90
C ASP A 81 -7.92 -8.27 -1.28
N ASN A 82 -8.99 -7.78 -1.90
CA ASN A 82 -9.10 -6.39 -2.34
C ASN A 82 -10.24 -5.62 -1.66
N ARG A 83 -10.70 -6.06 -0.48
CA ARG A 83 -11.84 -5.46 0.22
C ARG A 83 -11.49 -5.11 1.66
N LEU A 84 -11.81 -3.87 2.05
CA LEU A 84 -11.84 -3.44 3.44
C LEU A 84 -13.19 -3.84 4.06
N PRO A 85 -13.21 -4.62 5.16
CA PRO A 85 -14.45 -4.89 5.90
C PRO A 85 -15.10 -3.62 6.45
N ALA A 86 -16.41 -3.64 6.68
CA ALA A 86 -17.17 -2.49 7.19
C ALA A 86 -16.58 -1.92 8.49
N GLU A 87 -16.15 -2.77 9.42
CA GLU A 87 -15.55 -2.34 10.69
C GLU A 87 -14.20 -1.63 10.51
N VAL A 88 -13.48 -1.90 9.42
CA VAL A 88 -12.25 -1.20 9.05
C VAL A 88 -12.58 0.13 8.38
N VAL A 89 -13.61 0.17 7.52
CA VAL A 89 -14.12 1.40 6.92
C VAL A 89 -14.54 2.40 8.01
N GLU A 90 -15.38 1.98 8.95
CA GLU A 90 -15.84 2.82 10.07
C GLU A 90 -14.67 3.40 10.88
N ARG A 91 -13.61 2.62 11.09
CA ARG A 91 -12.39 3.08 11.77
C ARG A 91 -11.64 4.11 10.94
N PHE A 92 -11.53 3.92 9.64
CA PHE A 92 -10.85 4.88 8.78
C PHE A 92 -11.64 6.19 8.69
N GLU A 93 -12.96 6.12 8.63
CA GLU A 93 -13.85 7.30 8.68
C GLU A 93 -13.70 8.07 9.99
N ALA A 94 -13.63 7.35 11.12
CA ALA A 94 -13.37 7.96 12.43
C ALA A 94 -11.99 8.64 12.52
N ASN A 95 -11.03 8.26 11.67
CA ASN A 95 -9.71 8.88 11.52
C ASN A 95 -9.65 9.90 10.37
N GLY A 96 -10.81 10.28 9.81
CA GLY A 96 -10.92 11.36 8.84
C GLY A 96 -10.71 10.96 7.38
N ILE A 97 -10.72 9.66 7.03
CA ILE A 97 -10.90 9.28 5.63
C ILE A 97 -12.29 9.74 5.16
N ARG A 98 -12.37 10.26 3.93
CA ARG A 98 -13.63 10.73 3.37
C ARG A 98 -14.22 9.70 2.41
N SER A 99 -15.53 9.71 2.23
CA SER A 99 -16.24 8.79 1.33
C SER A 99 -15.86 8.97 -0.15
N ASP A 100 -15.35 10.14 -0.54
CA ASP A 100 -14.86 10.43 -1.90
C ASP A 100 -13.40 9.99 -2.14
N PHE A 101 -12.80 9.31 -1.16
CA PHE A 101 -11.45 8.77 -1.26
C PHE A 101 -11.35 7.60 -2.25
N PHE A 102 -12.41 6.79 -2.31
CA PHE A 102 -12.43 5.56 -3.09
C PHE A 102 -13.14 5.73 -4.44
N GLN A 103 -12.70 4.97 -5.44
CA GLN A 103 -13.27 4.97 -6.79
C GLN A 103 -14.65 4.33 -6.82
N GLU A 104 -14.79 3.19 -6.15
CA GLU A 104 -16.05 2.45 -6.08
C GLU A 104 -16.88 2.89 -4.88
N PRO A 105 -18.22 2.93 -4.99
CA PRO A 105 -19.08 3.16 -3.83
C PRO A 105 -18.96 2.02 -2.82
N LEU A 106 -19.41 2.28 -1.60
CA LEU A 106 -19.55 1.23 -0.58
C LEU A 106 -20.45 0.10 -1.10
N ASN A 107 -20.06 -1.13 -0.81
CA ASN A 107 -20.87 -2.31 -1.07
C ASN A 107 -22.08 -2.35 -0.12
N GLU A 108 -23.09 -3.17 -0.44
CA GLU A 108 -24.31 -3.28 0.37
C GLU A 108 -24.06 -3.74 1.82
N ASP A 109 -22.96 -4.47 2.04
CA ASP A 109 -22.52 -4.94 3.36
C ASP A 109 -21.66 -3.92 4.13
N GLY A 110 -21.47 -2.71 3.57
CA GLY A 110 -20.62 -1.67 4.15
C GLY A 110 -19.12 -1.86 3.90
N SER A 111 -18.71 -2.92 3.19
CA SER A 111 -17.31 -3.09 2.79
C SER A 111 -16.92 -2.13 1.67
N GLN A 112 -15.63 -1.83 1.56
CA GLN A 112 -15.08 -0.97 0.52
C GLN A 112 -14.10 -1.74 -0.36
N SER A 113 -14.35 -1.77 -1.67
CA SER A 113 -13.44 -2.37 -2.65
C SER A 113 -12.27 -1.44 -2.97
N ILE A 114 -11.09 -2.02 -3.19
CA ILE A 114 -9.89 -1.35 -3.70
C ILE A 114 -9.67 -1.83 -5.14
N SER A 115 -9.68 -0.88 -6.07
CA SER A 115 -9.77 -1.12 -7.50
C SER A 115 -8.41 -1.24 -8.18
N ASN A 116 -7.35 -0.64 -7.63
CA ASN A 116 -6.02 -0.64 -8.23
C ASN A 116 -4.89 -0.28 -7.25
N ALA A 117 -3.65 -0.42 -7.72
CA ALA A 117 -2.45 -0.14 -6.93
C ALA A 117 -2.31 1.35 -6.54
N GLU A 118 -2.73 2.28 -7.40
CA GLU A 118 -2.66 3.72 -7.09
C GLU A 118 -3.59 4.09 -5.91
N GLU A 119 -4.81 3.54 -5.90
CA GLU A 119 -5.75 3.73 -4.80
C GLU A 119 -5.22 3.14 -3.48
N LEU A 120 -4.65 1.94 -3.50
CA LEU A 120 -3.98 1.37 -2.33
C LEU A 120 -2.78 2.23 -1.89
N ALA A 121 -1.98 2.75 -2.81
CA ALA A 121 -0.87 3.64 -2.47
C ALA A 121 -1.36 4.93 -1.79
N LYS A 122 -2.46 5.53 -2.29
CA LYS A 122 -3.10 6.69 -1.64
C LYS A 122 -3.54 6.32 -0.23
N LEU A 123 -4.20 5.16 -0.06
CA LEU A 123 -4.66 4.69 1.24
C LEU A 123 -3.49 4.53 2.22
N LEU A 124 -2.39 3.91 1.79
CA LEU A 124 -1.18 3.76 2.60
C LEU A 124 -0.55 5.11 2.97
N LEU A 125 -0.49 6.07 2.04
CA LEU A 125 0.05 7.40 2.31
C LEU A 125 -0.82 8.19 3.29
N TRP A 126 -2.15 8.13 3.13
CA TRP A 126 -3.07 8.68 4.13
C TRP A 126 -2.87 8.01 5.48
N PHE A 127 -2.77 6.68 5.52
CA PHE A 127 -2.58 5.93 6.75
C PHE A 127 -1.28 6.31 7.49
N ILE A 128 -0.17 6.44 6.75
CA ILE A 128 1.15 6.88 7.26
C ILE A 128 1.12 8.33 7.75
N SER A 129 0.19 9.14 7.25
CA SER A 129 0.06 10.53 7.67
C SER A 129 -0.56 10.68 9.07
N LEU A 130 -1.33 9.69 9.54
CA LEU A 130 -2.10 9.77 10.78
C LEU A 130 -1.26 10.13 12.03
N PRO A 131 -0.11 9.48 12.30
CA PRO A 131 0.72 9.82 13.47
C PRO A 131 1.70 10.97 13.19
N GLN A 132 1.69 11.56 12.00
CA GLN A 132 2.70 12.53 11.58
C GLN A 132 2.16 13.95 11.45
N GLU A 133 2.70 14.85 12.27
CA GLU A 133 2.53 16.27 12.04
C GLU A 133 3.22 16.70 10.73
N GLU A 134 2.50 17.49 9.92
CA GLU A 134 2.99 18.08 8.68
C GLU A 134 3.52 17.06 7.65
N PHE A 135 2.86 15.90 7.51
CA PHE A 135 3.20 14.94 6.45
C PHE A 135 2.81 15.47 5.07
N GLU A 136 3.80 15.69 4.21
CA GLU A 136 3.59 16.09 2.82
C GLU A 136 4.07 15.00 1.88
N TYR A 137 3.24 14.69 0.89
CA TYR A 137 3.59 13.77 -0.18
C TYR A 137 3.02 14.18 -1.54
N GLU A 138 3.69 13.72 -2.59
CA GLU A 138 3.28 13.93 -3.99
C GLU A 138 3.39 12.58 -4.71
N LEU A 139 2.28 12.04 -5.24
CA LEU A 139 2.35 10.88 -6.12
C LEU A 139 3.05 11.25 -7.42
N ILE A 140 4.05 10.46 -7.79
CA ILE A 140 4.72 10.63 -9.07
C ILE A 140 3.99 9.73 -10.05
N SER A 141 3.21 10.34 -10.93
CA SER A 141 2.64 9.60 -12.05
C SER A 141 3.78 9.17 -12.97
N ASP A 142 3.85 7.88 -13.27
CA ASP A 142 4.69 7.40 -14.36
C ASP A 142 3.97 7.67 -15.68
N GLN A 143 3.86 8.96 -16.05
CA GLN A 143 3.39 9.40 -17.37
C GLN A 143 4.45 9.12 -18.46
N THR A 144 5.47 8.33 -18.17
CA THR A 144 6.47 7.95 -19.16
C THR A 144 5.78 7.04 -20.17
N GLU A 145 5.58 7.56 -21.38
CA GLU A 145 4.99 6.82 -22.47
C GLU A 145 5.78 5.54 -22.72
N CYS A 146 5.11 4.39 -22.60
CA CYS A 146 5.70 3.11 -22.93
C CYS A 146 5.81 3.01 -24.45
N ILE A 147 7.04 2.90 -24.95
CA ILE A 147 7.29 2.91 -26.40
C ILE A 147 6.99 1.57 -27.09
N ASN A 148 6.90 0.47 -26.34
CA ASN A 148 6.62 -0.86 -26.90
C ASN A 148 5.89 -1.77 -25.90
N GLY A 149 4.93 -2.57 -26.37
CA GLY A 149 4.17 -3.54 -25.56
C GLY A 149 2.80 -3.02 -25.08
N PHE A 150 2.27 -3.60 -24.00
CA PHE A 150 0.99 -3.24 -23.36
C PHE A 150 -0.22 -3.06 -24.30
N TRP A 151 -0.29 -3.85 -25.38
CA TRP A 151 -1.38 -3.76 -26.37
C TRP A 151 -1.43 -2.43 -27.14
N ASP A 152 -0.32 -1.70 -27.21
CA ASP A 152 -0.23 -0.49 -28.02
C ASP A 152 -0.53 -0.77 -29.50
N LYS A 153 -1.32 0.08 -30.15
CA LYS A 153 -1.75 -0.15 -31.54
C LYS A 153 -0.64 0.13 -32.56
N SER A 154 0.40 0.87 -32.18
CA SER A 154 1.51 1.25 -33.05
C SER A 154 2.70 0.27 -32.91
N LEU A 155 3.04 -0.18 -31.71
CA LEU A 155 4.19 -1.05 -31.45
C LEU A 155 3.95 -2.05 -30.29
N ASN A 156 3.09 -3.06 -30.50
CA ASN A 156 2.88 -4.17 -29.55
C ASN A 156 3.90 -5.31 -29.74
N VAL A 157 5.17 -5.10 -29.38
CA VAL A 157 6.22 -6.13 -29.45
C VAL A 157 7.04 -6.21 -28.16
N GLY A 158 7.41 -7.43 -27.77
CA GLY A 158 8.32 -7.69 -26.66
C GLY A 158 9.78 -7.65 -27.10
N PHE A 159 10.65 -7.04 -26.28
CA PHE A 159 12.10 -7.04 -26.51
C PHE A 159 12.82 -7.90 -25.48
N GLY A 160 13.85 -8.63 -25.91
CA GLY A 160 14.78 -9.27 -25.00
C GLY A 160 14.20 -10.39 -24.14
N TYR A 161 13.11 -11.05 -24.56
CA TYR A 161 12.48 -12.16 -23.81
C TYR A 161 13.48 -13.27 -23.40
N GLY A 162 14.55 -13.47 -24.17
CA GLY A 162 15.61 -14.45 -23.86
C GLY A 162 16.79 -13.91 -23.03
N LEU A 163 16.74 -12.68 -22.49
CA LEU A 163 17.84 -12.09 -21.72
C LEU A 163 17.85 -12.49 -20.24
N TYR A 164 16.74 -13.00 -19.73
CA TYR A 164 16.59 -13.41 -18.33
C TYR A 164 16.24 -14.90 -18.30
N PHE A 165 17.04 -15.68 -17.57
CA PHE A 165 16.94 -17.14 -17.39
C PHE A 165 16.90 -17.50 -15.92
#